data_AF-A0A965VAR5-F1
#
_entry.id   AF-A0A965VAR5-F1
#
_cell.length_a   1.000
_cell.length_b   1.000
_cell.length_c   1.000
_cell.angle_alpha   90.00
_cell.angle_beta   90.00
_cell.angle_gamma   90.00
#
_symmetry.space_group_name_H-M   'P 1'
#
loop_
_entity.id
_entity.type
_entity.pdbx_description
1 polymer ?
#
loop_
_entity_poly.entity_id
_entity_poly.type
_entity_poly.pdbx_seq_one_letter_code
_entity_poly.pdbx_strand_id
1 'polypeptide(L)'
;MFAKLHFFLIISCLPFFFFGQGTNEKGFEIKSKIGFLAIQHQLMSHLPKETAKALEISYFNHTRGAKQWHKAYRYPTIGATLFIGSVGNTKVLGTYKGLYGFAELPL
;
A
#
# COMPACT_ATOMS: atom_id res chain seq x y z
N MET A 1 -20.15 25.62 44.61
CA MET A 1 -20.49 24.22 44.29
C MET A 1 -20.83 24.04 42.80
N PHE A 2 -21.64 24.91 42.21
CA PHE A 2 -22.04 24.86 40.78
C PHE A 2 -20.88 24.88 39.75
N ALA A 3 -19.83 25.68 39.95
CA ALA A 3 -18.71 25.75 39.00
C ALA A 3 -17.91 24.43 38.87
N LYS A 4 -17.76 23.67 39.96
CA LYS A 4 -17.10 22.35 39.94
C LYS A 4 -17.96 21.30 39.23
N LEU A 5 -19.29 21.42 39.32
CA LEU A 5 -20.25 20.52 38.65
C LEU A 5 -20.27 20.74 37.13
N HIS A 6 -20.22 22.01 36.67
CA HIS A 6 -20.14 22.31 35.24
C HIS A 6 -18.81 21.86 34.62
N PHE A 7 -17.69 22.04 35.32
CA PHE A 7 -16.39 21.54 34.86
C PHE A 7 -16.37 20.01 34.72
N PHE A 8 -16.98 19.29 35.67
CA PHE A 8 -17.11 17.83 35.63
C PHE A 8 -17.98 17.35 34.46
N LEU A 9 -19.10 18.02 34.18
CA LEU A 9 -19.97 17.71 33.03
C LEU A 9 -19.27 17.93 31.68
N ILE A 10 -18.46 18.99 31.56
CA ILE A 10 -17.70 19.28 30.33
C ILE A 10 -16.66 18.19 30.06
N ILE A 11 -15.91 17.76 31.09
CA ILE A 11 -14.93 16.68 30.98
C ILE A 11 -15.60 15.35 30.64
N SER A 12 -16.76 15.06 31.21
CA SER A 12 -17.49 13.81 30.94
C SER A 12 -18.10 13.75 29.54
N CYS A 13 -18.34 14.90 28.88
CA CYS A 13 -18.84 14.96 27.50
C CYS A 13 -17.71 14.96 26.45
N LEU A 14 -16.47 15.29 26.82
CA LEU A 14 -15.31 15.27 25.92
C LEU A 14 -15.09 13.93 25.16
N PRO A 15 -15.28 12.74 25.76
CA PRO A 15 -15.06 11.47 25.04
C PRO A 15 -16.06 11.18 23.92
N PHE A 16 -17.23 11.85 23.89
CA PHE A 16 -18.22 11.68 22.81
C PHE A 16 -17.79 12.32 21.48
N PHE A 17 -16.79 13.21 21.50
CA PHE A 17 -16.25 13.82 20.28
C PHE A 17 -15.17 12.98 19.60
N PHE A 18 -14.70 11.91 20.23
CA PHE A 18 -13.69 11.02 19.66
C PHE A 18 -14.37 9.87 18.91
N PHE A 19 -14.73 10.12 17.65
CA PHE A 19 -15.14 9.06 16.72
C PHE A 19 -13.93 8.22 16.30
N GLY A 20 -13.74 7.08 16.98
CA GLY A 20 -12.78 6.05 16.58
C GLY A 20 -13.38 5.04 15.60
N GLN A 21 -13.83 5.46 14.42
CA GLN A 21 -14.18 4.51 13.36
C GLN A 21 -13.11 4.53 12.26
N GLY A 22 -12.24 3.52 12.28
CA GLY A 22 -11.34 3.21 11.19
C GLY A 22 -12.13 2.67 9.99
N THR A 23 -12.73 3.56 9.21
CA THR A 23 -13.39 3.23 7.92
C THR A 23 -12.39 3.23 6.76
N ASN A 24 -11.12 2.94 7.03
CA ASN A 24 -10.07 2.97 6.01
C ASN A 24 -10.10 1.68 5.18
N GLU A 25 -11.20 1.51 4.45
CA GLU A 25 -11.42 0.44 3.49
C GLU A 25 -10.45 0.60 2.32
N LYS A 26 -10.25 1.84 1.89
CA LYS A 26 -9.41 2.19 0.75
C LYS A 26 -8.09 2.75 1.24
N GLY A 27 -6.99 2.20 0.77
CA GLY A 27 -5.66 2.66 1.08
C GLY A 27 -4.86 2.99 -0.17
N PHE A 28 -3.86 3.81 0.03
CA PHE A 28 -2.85 4.12 -0.97
C PHE A 28 -1.49 3.82 -0.38
N GLU A 29 -0.64 3.18 -1.16
CA GLU A 29 0.69 2.78 -0.75
C GLU A 29 1.69 3.15 -1.84
N ILE A 30 2.74 3.86 -1.44
CA ILE A 30 3.89 4.13 -2.30
C ILE A 30 5.08 3.38 -1.73
N LYS A 31 5.70 2.53 -2.55
CA LYS A 31 6.90 1.77 -2.21
C LYS A 31 8.01 2.13 -3.18
N SER A 32 9.12 2.66 -2.68
CA SER A 32 10.37 2.77 -3.44
C SER A 32 11.24 1.54 -3.18
N LYS A 33 11.79 0.96 -4.25
CA LYS A 33 12.69 -0.19 -4.17
C LYS A 33 14.03 0.18 -4.80
N ILE A 34 15.10 -0.20 -4.14
CA ILE A 34 16.47 -0.08 -4.66
C ILE A 34 17.08 -1.47 -4.56
N GLY A 35 17.69 -1.94 -5.64
CA GLY A 35 18.24 -3.28 -5.73
C GLY A 35 19.33 -3.41 -6.78
N PHE A 36 19.80 -4.61 -7.01
CA PHE A 36 20.84 -4.92 -8.00
C PHE A 36 20.34 -5.97 -8.97
N LEU A 37 20.86 -5.93 -10.20
CA LEU A 37 20.67 -7.00 -11.16
C LEU A 37 21.52 -8.20 -10.75
N ALA A 38 20.88 -9.31 -10.40
CA ALA A 38 21.57 -10.58 -10.27
C ALA A 38 21.99 -11.05 -11.68
N ILE A 39 23.30 -11.10 -11.92
CA ILE A 39 23.87 -11.53 -13.19
C ILE A 39 24.10 -13.05 -13.11
N GLN A 40 23.34 -13.81 -13.88
CA GLN A 40 23.47 -15.28 -13.91
C GLN A 40 24.60 -15.77 -14.84
N HIS A 41 24.98 -14.98 -15.84
CA HIS A 41 26.08 -15.32 -16.77
C HIS A 41 27.17 -14.26 -16.75
N GLN A 42 28.43 -14.68 -16.63
CA GLN A 42 29.60 -13.77 -16.54
C GLN A 42 29.74 -12.80 -17.73
N LEU A 43 29.30 -13.21 -18.92
CA LEU A 43 29.24 -12.37 -20.14
C LEU A 43 28.31 -11.16 -19.99
N MET A 44 27.34 -11.21 -19.06
CA MET A 44 26.38 -10.14 -18.79
C MET A 44 26.82 -9.17 -17.67
N SER A 45 28.05 -9.33 -17.16
CA SER A 45 28.58 -8.49 -16.07
C SER A 45 28.74 -7.02 -16.42
N HIS A 46 28.82 -6.67 -17.71
CA HIS A 46 28.93 -5.27 -18.17
C HIS A 46 27.56 -4.57 -18.33
N LEU A 47 26.45 -5.28 -18.12
CA LEU A 47 25.10 -4.76 -18.37
C LEU A 47 24.60 -3.83 -17.26
N PRO A 48 24.73 -4.14 -15.95
CA PRO A 48 24.38 -3.19 -14.90
C PRO A 48 25.47 -2.14 -14.76
N LYS A 49 25.15 -0.89 -15.08
CA LYS A 49 26.04 0.26 -14.87
C LYS A 49 25.77 0.96 -13.54
N GLU A 50 24.54 0.87 -13.08
CA GLU A 50 24.03 1.53 -11.88
C GLU A 50 23.12 0.59 -11.08
N THR A 51 22.76 1.01 -9.88
CA THR A 51 21.80 0.33 -9.01
C THR A 51 20.40 0.37 -9.65
N ALA A 52 19.68 -0.75 -9.62
CA ALA A 52 18.30 -0.79 -10.09
C ALA A 52 17.40 -0.02 -9.11
N LYS A 53 16.49 0.81 -9.63
CA LYS A 53 15.56 1.62 -8.84
C LYS A 53 14.15 1.43 -9.39
N ALA A 54 13.19 1.25 -8.49
CA ALA A 54 11.79 1.07 -8.84
C ALA A 54 10.89 1.86 -7.90
N LEU A 55 9.73 2.24 -8.41
CA LEU A 55 8.65 2.88 -7.69
C LEU A 55 7.37 2.09 -7.96
N GLU A 56 6.71 1.70 -6.88
CA GLU A 56 5.41 1.06 -6.87
C GLU A 56 4.41 2.01 -6.25
N ILE A 57 3.31 2.22 -6.96
CA ILE A 57 2.18 3.02 -6.51
C ILE A 57 0.97 2.10 -6.52
N SER A 58 0.45 1.77 -5.35
CA SER A 58 -0.65 0.83 -5.17
C SER A 58 -1.87 1.53 -4.58
N TYR A 59 -3.03 1.26 -5.16
CA TYR A 59 -4.32 1.60 -4.58
C TYR A 59 -5.05 0.31 -4.24
N PHE A 60 -5.50 0.16 -3.00
CA PHE A 60 -6.15 -1.06 -2.53
C PHE A 60 -7.43 -0.77 -1.76
N ASN A 61 -8.31 -1.76 -1.71
CA ASN A 61 -9.59 -1.72 -1.04
C ASN A 61 -9.82 -3.03 -0.28
N HIS A 62 -9.90 -2.96 1.05
CA HIS A 62 -10.31 -4.04 1.92
C HIS A 62 -11.82 -4.22 1.87
N THR A 63 -12.28 -5.39 1.41
CA THR A 63 -13.71 -5.65 1.28
C THR A 63 -14.39 -5.84 2.65
N ARG A 64 -15.65 -5.42 2.80
CA ARG A 64 -16.40 -5.50 4.08
C ARG A 64 -17.64 -6.40 4.05
N GLY A 65 -17.68 -7.38 3.16
CA GLY A 65 -18.82 -8.32 3.17
C GLY A 65 -20.05 -7.82 2.41
N ALA A 66 -19.98 -6.67 1.72
CA ALA A 66 -21.08 -6.14 0.92
C ALA A 66 -21.60 -7.11 -0.16
N LYS A 67 -20.77 -8.07 -0.60
CA LYS A 67 -21.14 -9.14 -1.53
C LYS A 67 -20.91 -10.50 -0.88
N GLN A 68 -21.70 -11.50 -1.27
CA GLN A 68 -21.62 -12.85 -0.71
C GLN A 68 -20.21 -13.46 -0.84
N TRP A 69 -19.54 -13.24 -1.97
CA TRP A 69 -18.18 -13.73 -2.20
C TRP A 69 -17.14 -13.08 -1.28
N HIS A 70 -17.37 -11.86 -0.77
CA HIS A 70 -16.45 -11.25 0.20
C HIS A 70 -16.36 -12.11 1.47
N LYS A 71 -17.49 -12.65 1.96
CA LYS A 71 -17.49 -13.54 3.14
C LYS A 71 -16.89 -14.90 2.82
N ALA A 72 -17.14 -15.44 1.63
CA ALA A 72 -16.57 -16.72 1.20
C ALA A 72 -15.02 -16.70 1.21
N TYR A 73 -14.42 -15.56 0.89
CA TYR A 73 -12.97 -15.37 0.87
C TYR A 73 -12.44 -14.54 2.06
N ARG A 74 -13.15 -14.55 3.19
CA ARG A 74 -12.76 -13.89 4.45
C ARG A 74 -12.32 -12.42 4.30
N TYR A 75 -13.08 -11.64 3.55
CA TYR A 75 -12.87 -10.20 3.35
C TYR A 75 -11.55 -9.87 2.63
N PRO A 76 -11.40 -10.27 1.35
CA PRO A 76 -10.15 -10.05 0.63
C PRO A 76 -9.84 -8.58 0.38
N THR A 77 -8.56 -8.29 0.15
CA THR A 77 -8.07 -6.98 -0.29
C THR A 77 -7.91 -7.00 -1.79
N ILE A 78 -8.57 -6.11 -2.51
CA ILE A 78 -8.42 -5.98 -3.96
C ILE A 78 -7.76 -4.65 -4.30
N GLY A 79 -6.89 -4.61 -5.29
CA GLY A 79 -6.17 -3.40 -5.62
C GLY A 79 -5.57 -3.41 -7.01
N ALA A 80 -4.96 -2.29 -7.37
CA ALA A 80 -4.18 -2.13 -8.57
C ALA A 80 -2.87 -1.42 -8.24
N THR A 81 -1.79 -1.85 -8.88
CA THR A 81 -0.45 -1.32 -8.68
C THR A 81 0.15 -0.90 -10.01
N LEU A 82 0.61 0.35 -10.05
CA LEU A 82 1.46 0.88 -11.08
C LEU A 82 2.93 0.69 -10.66
N PHE A 83 3.71 0.02 -11.48
CA PHE A 83 5.12 -0.23 -11.28
C PHE A 83 5.93 0.49 -12.33
N ILE A 84 6.90 1.31 -11.91
CA ILE A 84 7.80 2.03 -12.81
C ILE A 84 9.22 1.89 -12.27
N GLY A 85 10.16 1.47 -13.10
CA GLY A 85 11.56 1.43 -12.67
C GLY A 85 12.55 1.22 -13.79
N SER A 86 13.81 1.26 -13.42
CA SER A 86 14.95 1.00 -14.29
C SER A 86 15.84 -0.06 -13.66
N VAL A 87 16.43 -0.88 -14.51
CA VAL A 87 17.29 -1.98 -14.10
C VAL A 87 18.77 -1.58 -13.99
N GLY A 88 19.08 -0.27 -13.92
CA GLY A 88 20.46 0.20 -13.73
C GLY A 88 21.28 0.33 -15.02
N ASN A 89 20.65 0.17 -16.19
CA ASN A 89 21.22 0.59 -17.47
C ASN A 89 20.11 0.95 -18.45
N THR A 90 19.55 2.15 -18.30
CA THR A 90 18.44 2.63 -19.11
C THR A 90 18.77 2.71 -20.61
N LYS A 91 20.05 2.83 -20.97
CA LYS A 91 20.49 2.87 -22.39
C LYS A 91 20.41 1.51 -23.08
N VAL A 92 20.58 0.40 -22.35
CA VAL A 92 20.65 -0.95 -22.93
C VAL A 92 19.46 -1.81 -22.51
N LEU A 93 19.05 -1.73 -21.25
CA LEU A 93 17.98 -2.53 -20.65
C LEU A 93 16.63 -1.78 -20.60
N GLY A 94 16.65 -0.47 -20.85
CA GLY A 94 15.46 0.37 -20.84
C GLY A 94 14.84 0.57 -19.46
N THR A 95 13.60 1.08 -19.47
CA THR A 95 12.76 1.23 -18.27
C THR A 95 11.58 0.29 -18.37
N TYR A 96 11.22 -0.35 -17.26
CA TYR A 96 9.98 -1.12 -17.17
C TYR A 96 8.87 -0.25 -16.58
N LYS A 97 7.69 -0.37 -17.18
CA LYS A 97 6.43 0.19 -16.68
C LYS A 97 5.38 -0.91 -16.76
N GLY A 98 4.68 -1.15 -15.67
CA GLY A 98 3.65 -2.17 -15.59
C GLY A 98 2.46 -1.66 -14.80
N LEU A 99 1.28 -2.10 -15.18
CA LEU A 99 0.06 -1.92 -14.40
C LEU A 99 -0.53 -3.31 -14.20
N TYR A 100 -0.79 -3.69 -12.95
CA TYR A 100 -1.40 -4.97 -12.64
C TYR A 100 -2.45 -4.81 -11.55
N GLY A 101 -3.50 -5.63 -11.64
CA GLY A 101 -4.49 -5.79 -10.58
C GLY A 101 -4.07 -6.95 -9.66
N PHE A 102 -4.34 -6.82 -8.37
CA PHE A 102 -4.10 -7.88 -7.40
C PHE A 102 -5.31 -8.10 -6.50
N ALA A 103 -5.45 -9.32 -6.02
CA ALA A 103 -6.42 -9.70 -5.01
C ALA A 103 -5.72 -10.57 -3.97
N GLU A 104 -5.60 -10.06 -2.75
CA GLU A 104 -5.07 -10.77 -1.60
C GLU A 104 -6.22 -11.49 -0.90
N LEU A 105 -6.23 -12.81 -1.04
CA LEU A 105 -7.24 -13.70 -0.48
C LEU A 105 -6.68 -14.32 0.81
N PRO A 106 -7.15 -13.92 2.00
CA PRO A 106 -6.80 -14.57 3.25
C PRO A 106 -7.55 -15.92 3.33
N LEU A 107 -6.96 -16.97 2.74
CA LEU A 107 -7.52 -18.33 2.69
C LEU A 107 -7.38 -19.11 3.99
#